data_AF-A0A970X1W5-F1
#
_entry.id   AF-A0A970X1W5-F1
#
_cell.length_a   1.000
_cell.length_b   1.000
_cell.length_c   1.000
_cell.angle_alpha   90.00
_cell.angle_beta   90.00
_cell.angle_gamma   90.00
#
_symmetry.space_group_name_H-M   'P 1'
#
loop_
_entity.id
_entity.type
_entity.pdbx_description
1 polymer ?
#
loop_
_entity_poly.entity_id
_entity_poly.type
_entity_poly.pdbx_seq_one_letter_code
_entity_poly.pdbx_strand_id
1 'polypeptide(L)'
;MSWKSQLKEALPLLGHRNWVLVVDKAYPLQSAQGITTIYTNERLLYVLKYLLKRMRREQHVKPIVYNDKELLFMRDDLCEGIDSFKSELTRLLSKSDVQVLPHDQIFSKLEEASAHFNVLVLKSDCLMPYTSVFLELDCGYWPAYKEKSLRERIS
;
A
#
# COMPACT_ATOMS: atom_id res chain seq x y z
N MET A 1 -12.02 9.19 -17.23
CA MET A 1 -10.61 8.73 -17.19
C MET A 1 -10.55 7.35 -16.55
N SER A 2 -9.72 6.43 -17.05
CA SER A 2 -9.53 5.12 -16.39
C SER A 2 -8.69 5.27 -15.11
N TRP A 3 -8.86 4.36 -14.15
CA TRP A 3 -8.06 4.37 -12.91
C TRP A 3 -6.55 4.23 -13.19
N LYS A 4 -6.18 3.52 -14.27
CA LYS A 4 -4.79 3.38 -14.72
C LYS A 4 -4.19 4.69 -15.22
N SER A 5 -4.98 5.54 -15.88
CA SER A 5 -4.54 6.88 -16.30
C SER A 5 -4.29 7.77 -15.09
N GLN A 6 -5.26 7.80 -14.17
CA GLN A 6 -5.16 8.58 -12.94
C GLN A 6 -3.95 8.14 -12.09
N LEU A 7 -3.71 6.84 -11.95
CA LEU A 7 -2.51 6.33 -11.29
C LEU A 7 -1.21 6.72 -12.02
N LYS A 8 -1.20 6.70 -13.36
CA LYS A 8 -0.02 7.09 -14.16
C LYS A 8 0.34 8.56 -13.97
N GLU A 9 -0.66 9.42 -13.79
CA GLU A 9 -0.50 10.86 -13.56
C GLU A 9 -0.13 11.16 -12.11
N ALA A 10 -0.73 10.47 -11.14
CA ALA A 10 -0.46 10.68 -9.72
C ALA A 10 0.90 10.14 -9.27
N LEU A 11 1.30 8.95 -9.73
CA LEU A 11 2.46 8.24 -9.18
C LEU A 11 3.79 9.05 -9.26
N PRO A 12 4.12 9.76 -10.35
CA PRO A 12 5.35 10.57 -10.42
C PRO A 12 5.38 11.77 -9.46
N LEU A 13 4.23 12.17 -8.91
CA LEU A 13 4.13 13.26 -7.93
C LEU A 13 4.33 12.78 -6.50
N LEU A 14 4.20 11.47 -6.25
CA LEU A 14 4.36 10.88 -4.93
C LEU A 14 5.84 10.57 -4.68
N GLY A 15 6.33 10.88 -3.48
CA GLY A 15 7.70 10.65 -3.07
C GLY A 15 7.78 10.07 -1.66
N HIS A 16 8.95 10.22 -1.04
CA HIS A 16 9.20 9.74 0.32
C HIS A 16 8.13 10.26 1.31
N ARG A 17 7.57 9.34 2.12
CA ARG A 17 6.49 9.53 3.12
C ARG A 17 5.07 9.67 2.58
N ASN A 18 4.88 9.70 1.27
CA ASN A 18 3.55 9.50 0.71
C ASN A 18 3.10 8.05 0.89
N TRP A 19 1.78 7.83 0.80
CA TRP A 19 1.20 6.49 0.88
C TRP A 19 0.38 6.19 -0.37
N VAL A 20 0.42 4.92 -0.79
CA VAL A 20 -0.52 4.37 -1.75
C VAL A 20 -1.17 3.15 -1.11
N LEU A 21 -2.49 3.10 -1.11
CA LEU A 21 -3.26 1.98 -0.56
C LEU A 21 -3.96 1.25 -1.68
N VAL A 22 -4.06 -0.07 -1.56
CA VAL A 22 -4.99 -0.89 -2.35
C VAL A 22 -5.95 -1.54 -1.39
N VAL A 23 -7.17 -1.02 -1.33
CA VAL A 23 -8.09 -1.30 -0.23
C VAL A 23 -9.30 -2.13 -0.67
N ASP A 24 -9.86 -2.87 0.27
CA ASP A 24 -11.17 -3.50 0.13
C ASP A 24 -12.30 -2.46 -0.03
N LYS A 25 -13.51 -2.95 -0.32
CA LYS A 25 -14.66 -2.08 -0.60
C LYS A 25 -15.22 -1.41 0.65
N ALA A 26 -14.99 -1.97 1.84
CA ALA A 26 -15.48 -1.44 3.11
C ALA A 26 -14.64 -0.26 3.62
N TYR A 27 -13.39 -0.12 3.16
CA TYR A 27 -12.51 1.00 3.53
C TYR A 27 -13.21 2.36 3.36
N PRO A 28 -13.23 3.23 4.40
CA PRO A 28 -14.03 4.44 4.40
C PRO A 28 -13.52 5.45 3.37
N LEU A 29 -14.45 6.26 2.83
CA LEU A 29 -14.06 7.47 2.11
C LEU A 29 -13.66 8.53 3.14
N GLN A 30 -12.37 8.81 3.25
CA GLN A 30 -11.85 9.75 4.25
C GLN A 30 -12.05 11.21 3.78
N SER A 31 -12.30 12.11 4.74
CA SER A 31 -12.57 13.53 4.49
C SER A 31 -11.32 14.42 4.51
N ALA A 32 -10.15 13.88 4.82
CA ALA A 32 -8.91 14.65 4.90
C ALA A 32 -8.46 15.14 3.52
N GLN A 33 -8.05 16.41 3.43
CA GLN A 33 -7.72 17.09 2.17
C GLN A 33 -6.57 16.42 1.39
N GLY A 34 -5.63 15.78 2.09
CA GLY A 34 -4.51 15.06 1.49
C GLY A 34 -4.86 13.69 0.90
N ILE A 35 -6.12 13.26 0.96
CA ILE A 35 -6.52 11.91 0.58
C ILE A 35 -7.26 11.93 -0.75
N THR A 36 -6.69 11.28 -1.75
CA THR A 36 -7.32 11.09 -3.06
C THR A 36 -7.76 9.65 -3.20
N THR A 37 -9.05 9.42 -3.46
CA THR A 37 -9.62 8.08 -3.67
C THR A 37 -9.98 7.85 -5.13
N ILE A 38 -9.46 6.77 -5.71
CA ILE A 38 -9.79 6.29 -7.05
C ILE A 38 -10.51 4.95 -6.91
N TYR A 39 -11.78 4.89 -7.33
CA TYR A 39 -12.47 3.60 -7.43
C TYR A 39 -12.04 2.87 -8.70
N THR A 40 -11.45 1.70 -8.52
CA THR A 40 -10.90 0.88 -9.62
C THR A 40 -11.95 -0.04 -10.24
N ASN A 41 -12.94 -0.47 -9.44
CA ASN A 41 -13.93 -1.50 -9.80
C ASN A 41 -13.29 -2.80 -10.33
N GLU A 42 -12.17 -3.21 -9.72
CA GLU A 42 -11.35 -4.34 -10.12
C GLU A 42 -10.91 -5.16 -8.90
N ARG A 43 -10.52 -6.42 -9.13
CA ARG A 43 -10.00 -7.31 -8.09
C ARG A 43 -8.77 -6.71 -7.41
N LEU A 44 -8.75 -6.73 -6.08
CA LEU A 44 -7.67 -6.16 -5.26
C LEU A 44 -6.26 -6.63 -5.69
N LEU A 45 -6.05 -7.94 -5.81
CA LEU A 45 -4.74 -8.48 -6.21
C LEU A 45 -4.33 -8.11 -7.64
N TYR A 46 -5.30 -7.86 -8.53
CA TYR A 46 -5.02 -7.35 -9.88
C TYR A 46 -4.50 -5.90 -9.82
N VAL A 47 -5.19 -5.05 -9.05
CA VAL A 47 -4.78 -3.66 -8.82
C VAL A 47 -3.40 -3.59 -8.18
N LEU A 48 -3.17 -4.37 -7.12
CA LEU A 48 -1.88 -4.45 -6.42
C LEU A 48 -0.75 -4.89 -7.35
N LYS A 49 -0.97 -5.94 -8.15
CA LYS A 49 0.01 -6.41 -9.14
C LYS A 49 0.35 -5.33 -10.17
N TYR A 50 -0.65 -4.60 -10.64
CA TYR A 50 -0.46 -3.50 -11.57
C TYR A 50 0.34 -2.35 -10.94
N LEU A 51 -0.04 -1.94 -9.73
CA LEU A 51 0.64 -0.89 -8.95
C LEU A 51 2.12 -1.24 -8.74
N LEU A 52 2.43 -2.43 -8.21
CA LEU A 52 3.80 -2.87 -7.96
C LEU A 52 4.64 -2.90 -9.26
N LYS A 53 4.04 -3.36 -10.37
CA LYS A 53 4.71 -3.33 -11.68
C LYS A 53 5.00 -1.90 -12.15
N ARG A 54 4.09 -0.96 -11.88
CA ARG A 54 4.26 0.45 -12.26
C ARG A 54 5.32 1.13 -11.40
N MET A 55 5.30 0.90 -10.09
CA MET A 55 6.28 1.44 -9.14
C MET A 55 7.70 0.98 -9.43
N ARG A 56 7.91 -0.29 -9.85
CA ARG A 56 9.24 -0.77 -10.27
C ARG A 56 9.85 -0.01 -11.45
N ARG A 57 9.05 0.76 -12.20
CA ARG A 57 9.53 1.62 -13.29
C ARG A 57 9.85 3.03 -12.81
N GLU A 58 9.42 3.40 -11.62
CA GLU A 58 9.70 4.68 -10.99
C GLU A 58 10.93 4.54 -10.09
N GLN A 59 12.03 5.20 -10.45
CA GLN A 59 13.30 5.07 -9.71
C GLN A 59 13.32 5.85 -8.39
N HIS A 60 12.40 6.80 -8.21
CA HIS A 60 12.39 7.72 -7.08
C HIS A 60 11.71 7.14 -5.84
N VAL A 61 10.91 6.08 -5.98
CA VAL A 61 10.16 5.47 -4.87
C VAL A 61 10.39 3.98 -4.76
N LYS A 62 10.41 3.50 -3.52
CA LYS A 62 10.39 2.08 -3.17
C LYS A 62 9.30 1.87 -2.12
N PRO A 63 8.34 0.95 -2.32
CA PRO A 63 7.31 0.70 -1.34
C PRO A 63 7.85 -0.11 -0.16
N ILE A 64 7.52 0.33 1.05
CA ILE A 64 7.48 -0.48 2.28
C ILE A 64 6.05 -0.99 2.41
N VAL A 65 5.87 -2.31 2.45
CA VAL A 65 4.54 -2.92 2.37
C VAL A 65 4.06 -3.28 3.77
N TYR A 66 2.81 -2.94 4.07
CA TYR A 66 2.13 -3.31 5.31
C TYR A 66 0.86 -4.12 5.00
N ASN A 67 0.67 -5.19 5.78
CA ASN A 67 -0.56 -5.96 5.82
C ASN A 67 -1.12 -5.96 7.26
N ASP A 68 -2.45 -6.03 7.37
CA ASP A 68 -3.13 -6.24 8.64
C ASP A 68 -2.73 -7.58 9.28
N LYS A 69 -2.45 -7.57 10.58
CA LYS A 69 -2.10 -8.77 11.36
C LYS A 69 -3.29 -9.73 11.48
N GLU A 70 -4.49 -9.17 11.52
CA GLU A 70 -5.76 -9.87 11.62
C GLU A 70 -5.96 -10.84 10.44
N LEU A 71 -5.47 -10.48 9.25
CA LEU A 71 -5.53 -11.34 8.06
C LEU A 71 -4.85 -12.70 8.28
N LEU A 72 -3.79 -12.77 9.10
CA LEU A 72 -3.10 -14.04 9.39
C LEU A 72 -4.00 -15.04 10.13
N PHE A 73 -4.97 -14.55 10.89
CA PHE A 73 -5.88 -15.35 11.70
C PHE A 73 -7.20 -15.66 11.00
N MET A 74 -7.53 -14.91 9.94
CA MET A 74 -8.67 -15.21 9.07
C MET A 74 -8.51 -16.58 8.40
N ARG A 75 -9.61 -17.28 8.21
CA ARG A 75 -9.70 -18.60 7.57
C ARG A 75 -10.99 -18.70 6.78
N ASP A 76 -11.07 -19.68 5.87
CA ASP A 76 -12.22 -19.84 4.98
C ASP A 76 -13.56 -20.07 5.71
N ASP A 77 -13.55 -20.56 6.95
CA ASP A 77 -14.73 -20.70 7.81
C ASP A 77 -15.32 -19.36 8.26
N LEU A 78 -14.49 -18.32 8.39
CA LEU A 78 -14.91 -16.95 8.70
C LEU A 78 -15.20 -16.11 7.45
N CYS A 79 -14.53 -16.41 6.34
CA CYS A 79 -14.67 -15.70 5.08
C CYS A 79 -14.25 -16.60 3.91
N GLU A 80 -15.22 -17.06 3.12
CA GLU A 80 -14.96 -17.95 1.98
C GLU A 80 -13.91 -17.38 1.01
N GLY A 81 -12.91 -18.19 0.67
CA GLY A 81 -11.87 -17.86 -0.31
C GLY A 81 -10.69 -17.03 0.23
N ILE A 82 -10.67 -16.68 1.52
CA ILE A 82 -9.61 -15.88 2.13
C ILE A 82 -8.27 -16.63 2.21
N ASP A 83 -8.26 -17.96 2.36
CA ASP A 83 -7.03 -18.76 2.37
C ASP A 83 -6.35 -18.78 0.99
N SER A 84 -7.16 -18.84 -0.07
CA SER A 84 -6.68 -18.69 -1.45
C SER A 84 -6.12 -17.29 -1.69
N PHE A 85 -6.82 -16.25 -1.23
CA PHE A 85 -6.38 -14.86 -1.31
C PHE A 85 -5.02 -14.65 -0.62
N LYS A 86 -4.86 -15.12 0.63
CA LYS A 86 -3.60 -15.02 1.38
C LYS A 86 -2.44 -15.69 0.65
N SER A 87 -2.69 -16.86 0.06
CA SER A 87 -1.70 -17.61 -0.70
C SER A 87 -1.24 -16.84 -1.94
N GLU A 88 -2.18 -16.25 -2.70
CA GLU A 88 -1.85 -15.40 -3.85
C GLU A 88 -1.14 -14.10 -3.43
N LEU A 89 -1.59 -13.45 -2.36
CA LEU A 89 -0.98 -12.24 -1.82
C LEU A 89 0.48 -12.49 -1.42
N THR A 90 0.74 -13.58 -0.70
CA THR A 90 2.09 -13.98 -0.27
C THR A 90 3.00 -14.20 -1.47
N ARG A 91 2.51 -14.91 -2.49
CA ARG A 91 3.26 -15.12 -3.75
C ARG A 91 3.55 -13.80 -4.46
N LEU A 92 2.59 -12.90 -4.53
CA LEU A 92 2.73 -11.59 -5.18
C LEU A 92 3.76 -10.69 -4.47
N LEU A 93 3.80 -10.76 -3.14
CA LEU A 93 4.68 -9.95 -2.28
C LEU A 93 6.00 -10.63 -1.89
N SER A 94 6.29 -11.82 -2.42
CA SER A 94 7.50 -12.61 -2.10
C SER A 94 8.85 -11.91 -2.25
N LYS A 95 8.91 -10.79 -2.99
CA LYS A 95 10.11 -9.96 -3.19
C LYS A 95 10.08 -8.63 -2.45
N SER A 96 9.02 -8.38 -1.69
CA SER A 96 8.83 -7.19 -0.89
C SER A 96 9.18 -7.49 0.56
N ASP A 97 9.70 -6.51 1.27
CA ASP A 97 9.79 -6.56 2.72
C ASP A 97 8.41 -6.19 3.28
N VAL A 98 7.66 -7.20 3.74
CA VAL A 98 6.28 -7.05 4.21
C VAL A 98 6.28 -6.98 5.72
N GLN A 99 5.85 -5.84 6.24
CA GLN A 99 5.59 -5.64 7.67
C GLN A 99 4.15 -6.02 7.98
N VAL A 100 3.95 -6.73 9.09
CA VAL A 100 2.62 -7.12 9.55
C VAL A 100 2.34 -6.41 10.87
N LEU A 101 1.31 -5.57 10.87
CA LEU A 101 0.94 -4.74 12.03
C LEU A 101 -0.56 -4.87 12.30
N PRO A 102 -1.01 -4.74 13.57
CA PRO A 102 -2.44 -4.63 13.87
C PRO A 102 -3.08 -3.47 13.08
N HIS A 103 -4.33 -3.68 12.67
CA HIS A 103 -5.09 -2.70 11.88
C HIS A 103 -5.00 -1.27 12.43
N ASP A 104 -5.25 -1.09 13.73
CA ASP A 104 -5.24 0.22 14.40
C ASP A 104 -3.87 0.90 14.37
N GLN A 105 -2.78 0.13 14.32
CA GLN A 105 -1.42 0.70 14.22
C GLN A 105 -1.14 1.22 12.81
N ILE A 106 -1.64 0.53 11.77
CA ILE A 106 -1.54 1.01 10.39
C ILE A 106 -2.36 2.29 10.23
N PHE A 107 -3.56 2.35 10.81
CA PHE A 107 -4.39 3.56 10.77
C PHE A 107 -3.75 4.73 11.51
N SER A 108 -3.18 4.51 12.70
CA SER A 108 -2.42 5.55 13.40
C SER A 108 -1.30 6.15 12.53
N LYS A 109 -0.58 5.30 11.78
CA LYS A 109 0.45 5.75 10.83
C LYS A 109 -0.11 6.54 9.67
N LEU A 110 -1.24 6.11 9.11
CA LEU A 110 -1.92 6.80 8.02
C LEU A 110 -2.44 8.18 8.47
N GLU A 111 -3.00 8.28 9.67
CA GLU A 111 -3.48 9.55 10.24
C GLU A 111 -2.32 10.53 10.38
N GLU A 112 -1.21 10.11 10.99
CA GLU A 112 0.00 10.92 11.12
C GLU A 112 0.54 11.36 9.75
N ALA A 113 0.62 10.44 8.78
CA ALA A 113 1.11 10.75 7.45
C ALA A 113 0.17 11.70 6.69
N SER A 114 -1.14 11.47 6.76
CA SER A 114 -2.15 12.26 6.03
C SER A 114 -2.30 13.70 6.53
N ALA A 115 -1.82 13.99 7.74
CA ALA A 115 -1.75 15.35 8.27
C ALA A 115 -0.75 16.24 7.50
N HIS A 116 0.25 15.64 6.85
CA HIS A 116 1.36 16.37 6.23
C HIS A 116 1.62 15.98 4.77
N PHE A 117 1.18 14.79 4.35
CA PHE A 117 1.47 14.22 3.04
C PHE A 117 0.22 13.66 2.38
N ASN A 118 0.29 13.54 1.05
CA ASN A 118 -0.80 12.96 0.28
C ASN A 118 -0.83 11.43 0.38
N VAL A 119 -2.05 10.92 0.40
CA VAL A 119 -2.40 9.51 0.43
C VAL A 119 -3.25 9.19 -0.80
N LEU A 120 -2.82 8.22 -1.60
CA LEU A 120 -3.57 7.74 -2.76
C LEU A 120 -4.26 6.42 -2.45
N VAL A 121 -5.59 6.40 -2.41
CA VAL A 121 -6.39 5.20 -2.16
C VAL A 121 -6.89 4.63 -3.49
N LEU A 122 -6.46 3.40 -3.82
CA LEU A 122 -7.00 2.61 -4.92
C LEU A 122 -8.05 1.64 -4.37
N LYS A 123 -9.32 2.01 -4.45
CA LYS A 123 -10.43 1.24 -3.88
C LYS A 123 -10.88 0.13 -4.84
N SER A 124 -10.84 -1.12 -4.38
CA SER A 124 -11.17 -2.32 -5.16
C SER A 124 -12.64 -2.73 -5.01
N ASP A 125 -13.03 -3.81 -5.69
CA ASP A 125 -14.32 -4.48 -5.50
C ASP A 125 -14.31 -5.55 -4.40
N CYS A 126 -13.18 -5.75 -3.71
CA CYS A 126 -12.99 -6.84 -2.75
C CYS A 126 -13.92 -6.71 -1.54
N LEU A 127 -14.59 -7.81 -1.19
CA LEU A 127 -15.53 -7.91 -0.06
C LEU A 127 -14.98 -8.78 1.08
N MET A 128 -13.65 -8.94 1.17
CA MET A 128 -13.00 -9.72 2.23
C MET A 128 -12.33 -8.77 3.24
N PRO A 129 -12.51 -8.99 4.55
CA PRO A 129 -11.97 -8.11 5.59
C PRO A 129 -10.44 -8.26 5.70
N TYR A 130 -9.78 -7.19 6.16
CA TYR A 130 -8.32 -7.16 6.40
C TYR A 130 -7.48 -7.49 5.16
N THR A 131 -8.05 -7.39 3.96
CA THR A 131 -7.35 -7.69 2.70
C THR A 131 -6.68 -6.47 2.08
N SER A 132 -6.92 -5.30 2.66
CA SER A 132 -6.28 -4.05 2.28
C SER A 132 -4.75 -4.15 2.44
N VAL A 133 -4.03 -3.57 1.48
CA VAL A 133 -2.57 -3.53 1.46
C VAL A 133 -2.11 -2.08 1.41
N PHE A 134 -1.20 -1.72 2.28
CA PHE A 134 -0.75 -0.35 2.48
C PHE A 134 0.71 -0.21 2.09
N LEU A 135 1.04 0.81 1.30
CA LEU A 135 2.38 1.03 0.77
C LEU A 135 2.85 2.41 1.19
N GLU A 136 3.73 2.46 2.18
CA GLU A 136 4.49 3.67 2.50
C GLU A 136 5.63 3.81 1.49
N LEU A 137 5.84 5.01 0.96
CA LEU A 137 6.87 5.25 -0.04
C LEU A 137 8.17 5.71 0.62
N ASP A 138 9.24 4.94 0.42
CA ASP A 138 10.62 5.31 0.76
C ASP A 138 11.39 5.75 -0.50
N CYS A 139 12.57 6.35 -0.32
CA CYS A 139 13.41 6.79 -1.42
C CYS A 139 13.98 5.61 -2.22
N GLY A 140 13.64 5.55 -3.51
CA GLY A 140 14.03 4.42 -4.37
C GLY A 140 15.53 4.35 -4.68
N TYR A 141 16.20 5.50 -4.85
CA TYR A 141 17.63 5.56 -5.19
C TYR A 141 18.56 5.71 -3.99
N TRP A 142 17.99 6.01 -2.81
CA TRP A 142 18.71 6.24 -1.56
C TRP A 142 18.18 5.34 -0.43
N PRO A 143 18.49 4.04 -0.46
CA PRO A 143 18.04 3.10 0.55
C PRO A 143 18.71 3.33 1.92
N ALA A 144 18.05 2.86 2.99
CA ALA A 144 18.46 3.05 4.38
C ALA A 144 19.93 2.72 4.68
N TYR A 145 20.55 1.73 4.04
CA TYR A 145 21.97 1.41 4.27
C TYR A 145 22.90 2.53 3.78
N LYS A 146 22.58 3.21 2.67
CA LYS A 146 23.37 4.35 2.18
C LYS A 146 23.24 5.53 3.12
N GLU A 147 22.02 5.79 3.60
CA GLU A 147 21.76 6.82 4.61
C GLU A 147 22.53 6.55 5.90
N LYS A 148 22.49 5.31 6.40
CA LYS A 148 23.25 4.91 7.59
C LYS A 148 24.74 5.17 7.42
N SER A 149 25.33 4.73 6.31
CA SER A 149 26.75 4.97 6.01
C SER A 149 27.11 6.46 5.87
N LEU A 150 26.16 7.30 5.43
CA LEU A 150 26.36 8.75 5.42
C LEU A 150 26.35 9.32 6.84
N ARG A 151 25.39 8.91 7.68
CA ARG A 151 25.28 9.37 9.08
C ARG A 151 26.51 9.01 9.91
N GLU A 152 27.06 7.83 9.70
CA GLU A 152 28.32 7.39 10.33
C GLU A 152 29.53 8.26 9.94
N ARG A 153 29.49 8.98 8.81
CA ARG A 153 30.56 9.90 8.37
C ARG A 153 30.38 11.34 8.85
N ILE A 154 29.17 11.71 9.24
CA ILE A 154 28.83 13.06 9.72
C ILE A 154 28.85 13.11 11.25
N SER A 155 28.76 11.95 11.91
CA SER A 155 29.01 11.81 13.34
C SER A 155 30.49 11.89 13.68
#